data_AF-A0A1A7ZNQ0-F1
#
_entry.id   AF-A0A1A7ZNQ0-F1
#
_cell.length_a   1.000
_cell.length_b   1.000
_cell.length_c   1.000
_cell.angle_alpha   90.00
_cell.angle_beta   90.00
_cell.angle_gamma   90.00
#
_symmetry.space_group_name_H-M   'P 1'
#
loop_
_entity.id
_entity.type
_entity.pdbx_description
1 polymer ?
#
loop_
_entity_poly.entity_id
_entity_poly.type
_entity_poly.pdbx_seq_one_letter_code
_entity_poly.pdbx_strand_id
1 'polypeptide(L)'
;MRWVLVESFSDYPRGEELMKITNSSITVIHLKDNNESFMFTERNLVAGKCLIFRGNLSIPDPETSNHSLLLDNTGVREFEGVVVPYDDKGRADVYQTCPHCLIIVYHGVFEGMPGRILLIYRSEGKHLDADELKAAASDHRRIAECLKFNVEISFRYNGKAEFCQEKKKEQEEA
;
A
#
# COMPACT_ATOMS: atom_id res chain seq x y z
N MET A 1 0.01 -13.00 -3.03
CA MET A 1 0.31 -12.16 -4.22
C MET A 1 1.22 -11.01 -3.78
N ARG A 2 2.25 -10.67 -4.57
CA ARG A 2 3.22 -9.61 -4.26
C ARG A 2 3.05 -8.46 -5.24
N TRP A 3 2.89 -7.25 -4.70
CA TRP A 3 2.58 -6.02 -5.42
C TRP A 3 3.58 -4.94 -5.03
N VAL A 4 4.15 -4.25 -6.01
CA VAL A 4 5.08 -3.13 -5.80
C VAL A 4 4.33 -1.83 -6.04
N LEU A 5 4.41 -0.91 -5.07
CA LEU A 5 3.84 0.42 -5.20
C LEU A 5 4.70 1.20 -6.18
N VAL A 6 4.09 1.68 -7.26
CA VAL A 6 4.81 2.44 -8.31
C VAL A 6 4.51 3.93 -8.23
N GLU A 7 3.34 4.30 -7.73
CA GLU A 7 2.97 5.69 -7.51
C GLU A 7 1.94 5.79 -6.38
N SER A 8 1.99 6.87 -5.60
CA SER A 8 1.03 7.11 -4.53
C SER A 8 0.81 8.59 -4.24
N PHE A 9 -0.41 8.91 -3.82
CA PHE A 9 -0.85 10.26 -3.46
C PHE A 9 -1.60 10.24 -2.13
N SER A 10 -1.54 11.36 -1.40
CA SER A 10 -2.25 11.57 -0.15
C SER A 10 -3.03 12.88 -0.21
N ASP A 11 -4.14 12.96 0.50
CA ASP A 11 -4.86 14.22 0.71
C ASP A 11 -4.90 14.67 2.18
N TYR A 12 -4.06 14.07 3.03
CA TYR A 12 -3.82 14.51 4.41
C TYR A 12 -2.33 14.81 4.65
N PRO A 13 -2.00 15.78 5.56
CA PRO A 13 -0.65 16.33 5.67
C PRO A 13 0.44 15.31 5.98
N ARG A 14 0.24 14.44 6.97
CA ARG A 14 1.26 13.45 7.36
C ARG A 14 1.46 12.36 6.29
N GLY A 15 0.43 12.07 5.50
CA GLY A 15 0.56 11.19 4.35
C GLY A 15 1.35 11.85 3.22
N GLU A 16 1.15 13.15 2.98
CA GLU A 16 1.96 13.91 2.02
C GLU A 16 3.44 13.97 2.42
N GLU A 17 3.73 14.11 3.71
CA GLU A 17 5.09 13.99 4.24
C GLU A 17 5.67 12.61 3.96
N LEU A 18 4.92 11.54 4.22
CA LEU A 18 5.34 10.16 3.97
C LEU A 18 5.65 9.93 2.47
N MET A 19 4.85 10.49 1.56
CA MET A 19 5.09 10.38 0.12
C MET A 19 6.45 10.94 -0.30
N LYS A 20 6.92 12.01 0.34
CA LYS A 20 8.21 12.67 0.02
C LYS A 20 9.43 11.86 0.45
N ILE A 21 9.30 11.07 1.53
CA ILE A 21 10.42 10.37 2.16
C ILE A 21 10.41 8.86 1.92
N THR A 22 9.37 8.34 1.26
CA THR A 22 9.29 6.91 0.90
C THR A 22 10.18 6.63 -0.32
N ASN A 23 11.01 5.61 -0.21
CA ASN A 23 11.92 5.16 -1.27
C ASN A 23 11.32 4.02 -2.08
N SER A 24 10.67 3.07 -1.40
CA SER A 24 10.03 1.91 -2.01
C SER A 24 8.93 1.38 -1.09
N SER A 25 7.96 0.68 -1.67
CA SER A 25 6.93 -0.02 -0.91
C SER A 25 6.52 -1.29 -1.62
N ILE A 26 6.33 -2.35 -0.83
CA ILE A 26 5.90 -3.65 -1.31
C ILE A 26 4.85 -4.25 -0.40
N THR A 27 3.77 -4.73 -1.02
CA THR A 27 2.63 -5.31 -0.33
C THR A 27 2.49 -6.76 -0.72
N VAL A 28 2.40 -7.63 0.29
CA VAL A 28 2.04 -9.03 0.11
C VAL A 28 0.63 -9.23 0.63
N ILE A 29 -0.25 -9.76 -0.22
CA ILE A 29 -1.65 -10.02 0.09
C ILE A 29 -1.88 -11.53 0.01
N HIS A 30 -2.41 -12.11 1.08
CA HIS A 30 -2.78 -13.52 1.18
C HIS A 30 -4.27 -13.66 1.44
N LEU A 31 -4.97 -14.42 0.62
CA LEU A 31 -6.33 -14.85 0.92
C LEU A 31 -6.28 -15.83 2.09
N LYS A 32 -7.15 -15.67 3.07
CA LYS A 32 -7.28 -16.60 4.20
C LYS A 32 -8.21 -17.76 3.85
N ASP A 33 -8.11 -18.84 4.60
CA ASP A 33 -8.87 -20.08 4.38
C ASP A 33 -10.40 -19.90 4.42
N ASN A 34 -10.89 -18.83 5.06
CA ASN A 34 -12.31 -18.50 5.09
C ASN A 34 -12.83 -17.85 3.80
N ASN A 35 -11.97 -17.54 2.82
CA ASN A 35 -12.28 -16.85 1.56
C ASN A 35 -12.95 -15.46 1.67
N GLU A 36 -13.21 -14.98 2.87
CA GLU A 36 -13.89 -13.71 3.16
C GLU A 36 -12.94 -12.63 3.66
N SER A 37 -11.68 -13.00 3.92
CA SER A 37 -10.68 -12.09 4.45
C SER A 37 -9.30 -12.30 3.86
N PHE A 38 -8.52 -11.22 3.88
CA PHE A 38 -7.18 -11.13 3.33
C PHE A 38 -6.24 -10.68 4.44
N MET A 39 -5.10 -11.34 4.58
CA MET A 39 -3.99 -10.81 5.35
C MET A 39 -3.10 -9.99 4.42
N PHE A 40 -2.79 -8.76 4.80
CA PHE A 40 -1.80 -7.95 4.11
C PHE A 40 -0.57 -7.74 4.98
N THR A 41 0.58 -7.67 4.33
CA THR A 41 1.83 -7.19 4.91
C THR A 41 2.44 -6.20 3.95
N GLU A 42 2.42 -4.93 4.33
CA GLU A 42 3.04 -3.84 3.60
C GLU A 42 4.38 -3.50 4.25
N ARG A 43 5.43 -3.40 3.44
CA ARG A 43 6.78 -3.04 3.88
C ARG A 43 7.24 -1.82 3.08
N ASN A 44 7.43 -0.72 3.79
CA ASN A 44 7.84 0.55 3.24
C ASN A 44 9.27 0.85 3.66
N LEU A 45 10.12 1.24 2.72
CA LEU A 45 11.43 1.84 3.01
C LEU A 45 11.26 3.36 3.05
N VAL A 46 11.37 3.93 4.24
CA VAL A 46 11.07 5.34 4.53
C VAL A 46 12.32 6.00 5.11
N ALA A 47 12.93 6.92 4.37
CA ALA A 47 14.20 7.56 4.74
C ALA A 47 15.28 6.54 5.17
N GLY A 48 15.38 5.42 4.44
CA GLY A 48 16.32 4.33 4.73
C GLY A 48 15.94 3.40 5.90
N LYS A 49 14.78 3.60 6.54
CA LYS A 49 14.28 2.78 7.65
C LYS A 49 13.05 1.97 7.24
N CYS A 50 12.92 0.77 7.80
CA CYS A 50 11.76 -0.08 7.50
C CYS A 50 10.57 0.24 8.40
N LEU A 51 9.46 0.58 7.73
CA LEU A 51 8.14 0.74 8.31
C LEU A 51 7.24 -0.35 7.76
N ILE A 52 6.73 -1.22 8.64
CA ILE A 52 5.96 -2.39 8.24
C ILE A 52 4.57 -2.31 8.86
N PHE A 53 3.54 -2.52 8.04
CA PHE A 53 2.16 -2.67 8.47
C PHE A 53 1.71 -4.10 8.20
N ARG A 54 1.01 -4.70 9.16
CA ARG A 54 0.35 -5.99 8.99
C ARG A 54 -1.06 -5.89 9.53
N GLY A 55 -2.01 -6.44 8.80
CA GLY A 55 -3.41 -6.40 9.20
C GLY A 55 -4.25 -7.33 8.37
N ASN A 56 -5.53 -7.37 8.69
CA ASN A 56 -6.50 -8.14 7.95
C ASN A 56 -7.54 -7.20 7.33
N LEU A 57 -7.97 -7.53 6.12
CA LEU A 57 -9.02 -6.84 5.41
C LEU A 57 -10.14 -7.85 5.15
N SER A 58 -11.38 -7.53 5.53
CA SER A 58 -12.53 -8.40 5.30
C SER A 58 -13.52 -7.79 4.31
N ILE A 59 -14.28 -8.67 3.65
CA ILE A 59 -15.43 -8.28 2.86
C ILE A 59 -16.57 -7.94 3.83
N PRO A 60 -17.09 -6.69 3.86
CA PRO A 60 -18.07 -6.28 4.87
C PRO A 60 -19.41 -7.03 4.78
N ASP A 61 -19.86 -7.24 3.55
CA ASP A 61 -21.06 -7.99 3.18
C ASP A 61 -20.80 -8.69 1.85
N PRO A 62 -20.63 -10.02 1.81
CA PRO A 62 -20.33 -10.75 0.58
C PRO A 62 -21.35 -10.57 -0.55
N GLU A 63 -22.61 -10.27 -0.24
CA GLU A 63 -23.69 -10.17 -1.23
C GLU A 63 -23.79 -8.77 -1.84
N THR A 64 -23.44 -7.74 -1.07
CA THR A 64 -23.66 -6.34 -1.47
C THR A 64 -22.37 -5.52 -1.62
N SER A 65 -21.25 -6.01 -1.10
CA SER A 65 -19.98 -5.30 -1.16
C SER A 65 -19.45 -5.28 -2.58
N ASN A 66 -19.43 -4.09 -3.17
CA ASN A 66 -18.83 -3.86 -4.46
C ASN A 66 -17.38 -3.40 -4.24
N HIS A 67 -16.42 -4.29 -4.42
CA HIS A 67 -14.96 -4.02 -4.43
C HIS A 67 -14.35 -3.33 -3.19
N SER A 68 -15.12 -3.13 -2.12
CA SER A 68 -14.65 -2.54 -0.87
C SER A 68 -14.27 -3.60 0.16
N LEU A 69 -13.16 -3.38 0.85
CA LEU A 69 -12.71 -4.16 2.00
C LEU A 69 -12.62 -3.25 3.23
N LEU A 70 -12.89 -3.78 4.42
CA LEU A 70 -12.70 -3.07 5.67
C LEU A 70 -11.51 -3.63 6.42
N LEU A 71 -10.72 -2.74 7.01
CA LEU A 71 -9.66 -3.13 7.93
C LEU A 71 -10.33 -3.75 9.17
N ASP A 72 -10.01 -5.01 9.43
CA ASP A 72 -10.42 -5.68 10.65
C ASP A 72 -9.75 -5.00 11.85
N ASN A 73 -10.36 -5.12 13.02
CA ASN A 73 -9.79 -4.53 14.24
C ASN A 73 -8.37 -5.07 14.52
N THR A 74 -7.53 -4.17 15.01
CA THR A 74 -6.17 -4.41 15.53
C THR A 74 -5.20 -5.00 14.50
N GLY A 75 -4.64 -4.11 13.66
CA GLY A 75 -3.41 -4.40 12.93
C GLY A 75 -2.17 -4.22 13.81
N VAL A 76 -0.98 -4.40 13.23
CA VAL A 76 0.29 -4.06 13.86
C VAL A 76 1.15 -3.18 12.96
N ARG A 77 1.80 -2.20 13.57
CA ARG A 77 2.81 -1.37 12.95
C ARG A 77 4.16 -1.67 13.59
N GLU A 78 5.15 -1.97 12.78
CA GLU A 78 6.54 -2.14 13.19
C GLU A 78 7.40 -1.04 12.58
N PHE A 79 8.11 -0.29 13.42
CA PHE A 79 9.07 0.72 12.98
C PHE A 79 10.36 0.54 13.78
N GLU A 80 11.47 0.35 13.07
CA GLU A 80 12.78 0.09 13.70
C GLU A 80 12.76 -1.07 14.73
N GLY A 81 11.96 -2.11 14.46
CA GLY A 81 11.80 -3.26 15.34
C GLY A 81 10.84 -3.06 16.53
N VAL A 82 10.34 -1.85 16.74
CA VAL A 82 9.31 -1.57 17.75
C VAL A 82 7.95 -1.87 17.15
N VAL A 83 7.26 -2.86 17.72
CA VAL A 83 5.91 -3.27 17.31
C VAL A 83 4.87 -2.61 18.22
N VAL A 84 3.92 -1.91 17.62
CA VAL A 84 2.79 -1.30 18.32
C VAL A 84 1.48 -1.67 17.64
N PRO A 85 0.35 -1.68 18.37
CA PRO A 85 -0.97 -1.80 17.76
C PRO A 85 -1.19 -0.72 16.69
N TYR A 86 -1.83 -1.12 15.60
CA TYR A 86 -2.31 -0.24 14.55
C TYR A 86 -3.84 -0.28 14.59
N ASP A 87 -4.42 0.69 15.32
CA ASP A 87 -5.85 0.76 15.65
C ASP A 87 -6.61 1.74 14.73
N ASP A 88 -6.09 1.97 13.53
CA ASP A 88 -6.77 2.79 12.54
C ASP A 88 -8.06 2.10 12.06
N LYS A 89 -9.05 2.90 11.68
CA LYS A 89 -10.22 2.42 10.94
C LYS A 89 -9.98 2.67 9.47
N GLY A 90 -10.07 1.61 8.67
CA GLY A 90 -9.73 1.65 7.25
C GLY A 90 -10.81 1.05 6.35
N ARG A 91 -11.02 1.64 5.18
CA ARG A 91 -11.72 1.03 4.04
C ARG A 91 -10.83 1.10 2.81
N ALA A 92 -10.63 -0.02 2.13
CA ALA A 92 -9.91 -0.09 0.87
C ALA A 92 -10.87 -0.35 -0.27
N ASP A 93 -10.97 0.58 -1.22
CA ASP A 93 -11.70 0.39 -2.47
C ASP A 93 -10.72 -0.10 -3.55
N VAL A 94 -10.91 -1.32 -4.06
CA VAL A 94 -9.91 -2.07 -4.83
C VAL A 94 -10.30 -2.17 -6.31
N TYR A 95 -9.43 -1.74 -7.22
CA TYR A 95 -9.68 -1.75 -8.66
C TYR A 95 -8.53 -2.43 -9.42
N GLN A 96 -8.86 -3.45 -10.21
CA GLN A 96 -7.91 -4.05 -11.15
C GLN A 96 -8.08 -3.41 -12.53
N THR A 97 -7.11 -2.61 -12.95
CA THR A 97 -7.18 -1.84 -14.22
C THR A 97 -6.52 -2.56 -15.40
N CYS A 98 -5.64 -3.52 -15.12
CA CYS A 98 -5.07 -4.47 -16.08
C CYS A 98 -4.66 -5.77 -15.36
N PRO A 99 -4.29 -6.85 -16.08
CA PRO A 99 -3.88 -8.13 -15.47
C PRO A 99 -2.75 -8.00 -14.44
N HIS A 100 -1.93 -6.95 -14.51
CA HIS A 100 -0.76 -6.71 -13.65
C HIS A 100 -0.84 -5.39 -12.88
N CYS A 101 -2.02 -4.77 -12.80
CA CYS A 101 -2.19 -3.41 -12.30
C CYS A 101 -3.31 -3.37 -11.26
N LEU A 102 -2.99 -2.83 -10.09
CA LEU A 102 -3.91 -2.75 -8.97
C LEU A 102 -3.91 -1.32 -8.44
N ILE A 103 -5.10 -0.74 -8.30
CA ILE A 103 -5.30 0.56 -7.66
C ILE A 103 -6.10 0.32 -6.39
N ILE A 104 -5.66 0.94 -5.30
CA ILE A 104 -6.39 0.96 -4.03
C ILE A 104 -6.61 2.42 -3.64
N VAL A 105 -7.85 2.79 -3.39
CA VAL A 105 -8.17 4.03 -2.67
C VAL A 105 -8.42 3.64 -1.22
N TYR A 106 -7.46 3.94 -0.36
CA TYR A 106 -7.56 3.66 1.06
C TYR A 106 -8.11 4.89 1.78
N HIS A 107 -9.24 4.72 2.46
CA HIS A 107 -9.86 5.70 3.33
C HIS A 107 -9.55 5.34 4.78
N GLY A 108 -9.01 6.28 5.54
CA GLY A 108 -8.61 6.04 6.92
C GLY A 108 -8.91 7.21 7.86
N VAL A 109 -8.86 6.93 9.16
CA VAL A 109 -8.70 7.94 10.20
C VAL A 109 -7.31 7.76 10.81
N PHE A 110 -6.38 8.62 10.42
CA PHE A 110 -4.98 8.58 10.82
C PHE A 110 -4.73 9.57 11.93
N GLU A 111 -4.33 9.11 13.11
CA GLU A 111 -4.06 10.00 14.27
C GLU A 111 -5.24 10.94 14.58
N GLY A 112 -6.47 10.46 14.38
CA GLY A 112 -7.71 11.23 14.58
C GLY A 112 -8.13 12.13 13.40
N MET A 113 -7.34 12.19 12.32
CA MET A 113 -7.67 12.95 11.12
C MET A 113 -8.17 12.04 10.00
N PRO A 114 -9.36 12.28 9.42
CA PRO A 114 -9.80 11.57 8.24
C PRO A 114 -8.89 11.93 7.06
N GLY A 115 -8.52 10.93 6.27
CA GLY A 115 -7.69 11.11 5.09
C GLY A 115 -7.83 9.95 4.11
N ARG A 116 -7.31 10.14 2.90
CA ARG A 116 -7.24 9.13 1.87
C ARG A 116 -5.82 8.99 1.33
N ILE A 117 -5.53 7.79 0.85
CA ILE A 117 -4.31 7.47 0.13
C ILE A 117 -4.70 6.76 -1.16
N LEU A 118 -4.25 7.27 -2.30
CA LEU A 118 -4.33 6.59 -3.58
C LEU A 118 -3.05 5.80 -3.78
N LEU A 119 -3.16 4.48 -3.87
CA LEU A 119 -2.06 3.55 -3.99
C LEU A 119 -2.14 2.87 -5.36
N ILE A 120 -1.10 3.00 -6.17
CA ILE A 120 -1.05 2.44 -7.53
C ILE A 120 0.08 1.43 -7.59
N TYR A 121 -0.27 0.18 -7.88
CA TYR A 121 0.62 -0.96 -7.84
C TYR A 121 0.82 -1.60 -9.22
N ARG A 122 1.98 -2.25 -9.36
CA ARG A 122 2.26 -3.26 -10.39
C ARG A 122 2.60 -4.58 -9.73
N SER A 123 2.26 -5.70 -10.36
CA SER A 123 2.67 -7.01 -9.87
C SER A 123 4.20 -7.13 -9.84
N GLU A 124 4.73 -7.96 -8.95
CA GLU A 124 6.17 -8.27 -8.91
C GLU A 124 6.73 -8.59 -10.30
N GLY A 125 7.91 -8.04 -10.63
CA GLY A 125 8.57 -8.16 -11.93
C GLY A 125 8.06 -7.21 -13.02
N LYS A 126 6.79 -6.77 -12.98
CA LYS A 126 6.22 -5.82 -13.95
C LYS A 126 6.49 -4.35 -13.61
N HIS A 127 6.99 -4.08 -12.42
CA HIS A 127 7.43 -2.75 -11.99
C HIS A 127 8.84 -2.38 -12.49
N LEU A 128 9.52 -3.28 -13.21
CA LEU A 128 10.92 -3.10 -13.64
C LEU A 128 11.03 -2.37 -14.99
N ASP A 129 9.94 -2.28 -15.76
CA ASP A 129 9.93 -1.58 -17.04
C ASP A 129 9.76 -0.07 -16.82
N ALA A 130 10.88 0.65 -16.83
CA ALA A 130 10.91 2.09 -16.59
C ALA A 130 10.15 2.88 -17.66
N ASP A 131 10.10 2.39 -18.90
CA ASP A 131 9.39 3.06 -19.99
C ASP A 131 7.88 2.89 -19.84
N GLU A 132 7.41 1.69 -19.45
CA GLU A 132 6.00 1.46 -19.11
C GLU A 132 5.57 2.33 -17.92
N LEU A 133 6.38 2.41 -16.86
CA LEU A 133 6.07 3.26 -15.70
C LEU A 133 5.99 4.75 -16.09
N LYS A 134 6.90 5.21 -16.95
CA LYS A 134 6.90 6.58 -17.44
C LYS A 134 5.69 6.87 -18.33
N ALA A 135 5.30 5.93 -19.19
CA ALA A 135 4.11 6.05 -20.02
C ALA A 135 2.82 6.10 -19.19
N ALA A 136 2.74 5.32 -18.12
CA ALA A 136 1.57 5.28 -17.23
C ALA A 136 1.44 6.51 -16.31
N ALA A 137 2.51 7.29 -16.12
CA ALA A 137 2.54 8.42 -15.18
C ALA A 137 1.49 9.50 -15.49
N SER A 138 1.19 9.76 -16.78
CA SER A 138 0.13 10.73 -17.13
C SER A 138 -1.26 10.23 -16.73
N ASP A 139 -1.51 8.94 -16.86
CA ASP A 139 -2.80 8.34 -16.52
C ASP A 139 -2.97 8.30 -15.00
N HIS A 140 -1.93 7.95 -14.26
CA HIS A 140 -1.93 7.99 -12.80
C HIS A 140 -2.21 9.40 -12.28
N ARG A 141 -1.55 10.42 -12.85
CA ARG A 141 -1.82 11.82 -12.53
C ARG A 141 -3.28 12.19 -12.81
N ARG A 142 -3.81 11.82 -13.97
CA ARG A 142 -5.20 12.11 -14.34
C ARG A 142 -6.20 11.45 -13.39
N ILE A 143 -5.93 10.23 -12.93
CA ILE A 143 -6.73 9.54 -11.91
C ILE A 143 -6.69 10.32 -10.59
N ALA A 144 -5.51 10.72 -10.13
CA ALA A 144 -5.33 11.49 -8.90
C ALA A 144 -6.06 12.85 -8.95
N GLU A 145 -5.96 13.58 -10.07
CA GLU A 145 -6.67 14.84 -10.31
C GLU A 145 -8.19 14.67 -10.30
N CYS A 146 -8.68 13.59 -10.93
CA CYS A 146 -10.10 13.26 -10.95
C CYS A 146 -10.64 13.01 -9.54
N LEU A 147 -9.87 12.28 -8.72
CA LEU A 147 -10.18 11.96 -7.32
C LEU A 147 -9.84 13.07 -6.32
N LYS A 148 -9.36 14.22 -6.81
CA LYS A 148 -9.04 15.43 -6.03
C LYS A 148 -7.88 15.26 -5.03
N PHE A 149 -6.91 14.41 -5.35
CA PHE A 149 -5.65 14.34 -4.61
C PHE A 149 -4.73 15.52 -4.96
N ASN A 150 -3.82 15.85 -4.05
CA ASN A 150 -2.74 16.79 -4.32
C ASN A 150 -1.69 16.12 -5.22
N VAL A 151 -1.68 16.49 -6.50
CA VAL A 151 -0.76 15.87 -7.48
C VAL A 151 0.65 16.46 -7.49
N GLU A 152 0.86 17.58 -6.79
CA GLU A 152 2.19 18.18 -6.64
C GLU A 152 3.06 17.40 -5.65
N ILE A 153 2.44 16.59 -4.78
CA ILE A 153 3.12 15.78 -3.78
C ILE A 153 2.75 14.31 -3.99
N SER A 154 3.70 13.55 -4.51
CA SER A 154 3.52 12.12 -4.77
C SER A 154 4.79 11.33 -4.45
N PHE A 155 4.57 10.06 -4.13
CA PHE A 155 5.62 9.06 -4.18
C PHE A 155 5.66 8.48 -5.59
N ARG A 156 6.85 8.30 -6.16
CA ARG A 156 7.05 7.56 -7.41
C ARG A 156 8.24 6.62 -7.29
N TYR A 157 8.02 5.35 -7.59
CA TYR A 157 9.09 4.36 -7.58
C TYR A 157 10.05 4.60 -8.73
N ASN A 158 11.35 4.55 -8.44
CA ASN A 158 12.41 4.87 -9.38
C ASN A 158 13.02 3.65 -10.09
N GLY A 159 12.48 2.43 -9.85
CA GLY A 159 13.00 1.19 -10.42
C GLY A 159 14.32 0.69 -9.83
N LYS A 160 14.88 1.39 -8.84
CA LYS A 160 16.25 1.16 -8.31
C LYS A 160 16.30 1.00 -6.79
N ALA A 161 15.37 1.59 -6.06
CA ALA A 161 15.36 1.51 -4.61
C ALA A 161 15.13 0.07 -4.16
N GLU A 162 15.96 -0.37 -3.21
CA GLU A 162 15.82 -1.66 -2.55
C GLU A 162 14.52 -1.71 -1.74
N PHE A 163 14.02 -2.91 -1.50
CA PHE A 163 12.86 -3.14 -0.65
C PHE A 163 13.30 -3.56 0.75
N CYS A 164 12.49 -3.20 1.73
CA CYS A 164 12.59 -3.79 3.07
C CYS A 164 12.48 -5.32 2.97
N GLN A 165 13.61 -5.99 3.17
CA GLN A 165 13.72 -7.43 3.11
C GLN A 165 12.86 -8.06 4.20
N GLU A 166 12.35 -9.25 3.93
CA GLU A 166 11.95 -10.12 5.03
C GLU A 166 13.21 -10.39 5.85
N LYS A 167 13.14 -10.25 7.18
CA LYS A 167 14.16 -10.86 8.01
C LYS A 167 14.12 -12.34 7.65
N LYS A 168 15.14 -12.82 6.94
CA LYS A 168 15.41 -14.26 6.93
C LYS A 168 15.54 -14.60 8.40
N LYS A 169 14.65 -15.44 8.93
CA LYS A 169 15.00 -16.19 10.13
C LYS A 169 16.33 -16.83 9.75
N GLU A 170 17.39 -16.52 10.48
CA GLU A 170 18.64 -17.26 10.39
C GLU A 170 18.24 -18.74 10.46
N GLN A 171 18.31 -19.42 9.32
CA GLN A 171 18.63 -20.82 9.29
C GLN A 171 20.14 -20.85 9.49
N GLU A 172 20.53 -20.80 10.75
CA GLU A 172 21.87 -21.02 11.31
C GLU A 172 21.66 -20.88 12.83
N GLU A 173 21.98 -21.80 13.74
CA GLU A 173 22.64 -23.10 13.73
C GLU A 173 22.46 -23.67 15.15
N ALA A 174 21.95 -24.89 15.27
CA ALA A 174 22.33 -25.91 16.26
C ALA A 174 21.66 -27.24 15.91
#